data_AF-A0A7X7KHP6-F1
#
_entry.id   AF-A0A7X7KHP6-F1
#
_cell.length_a   1.000
_cell.length_b   1.000
_cell.length_c   1.000
_cell.angle_alpha   90.00
_cell.angle_beta   90.00
_cell.angle_gamma   90.00
#
_symmetry.space_group_name_H-M   'P 1'
#
loop_
_entity.id
_entity.type
_entity.pdbx_description
1 polymer ?
#
loop_
_entity_poly.entity_id
_entity_poly.type
_entity_poly.pdbx_seq_one_letter_code
_entity_poly.pdbx_strand_id
1 'polypeptide(L)'
;AELPDGFRVHQTANYLIFYDTSPGYAQWCGSLFERLYMAFTNFWRRKGFEIHQPEFPLAAIVFADRNAYLRHSRPELGDAAEAIVGYYAMLTNRMTMYDLTGVEALGLTEGRGRSAAQINLILSQPNSQYAVATIVHEATHQIAFNCGLHTRLSDCPLWFSEGVAVYFETPDLSSARGWRGIGAVNHPRLERFRRYLAARPADSLETLIRDDARFRDPARALDAYAEAWALTYFLIRQHPKKYIAYMSMLSQKKPLLQDGPNRRIDEFRTIFGDLRQLDAEFLRYISR
;
A
#
# COMPACT_ATOMS: atom_id res chain seq x y z
N ALA A 1 2.45 -3.58 -29.43
CA ALA A 1 2.86 -3.36 -28.02
C ALA A 1 1.58 -3.20 -27.19
N GLU A 2 1.59 -3.57 -25.90
CA GLU A 2 0.41 -3.43 -25.02
C GLU A 2 0.13 -1.98 -24.58
N LEU A 3 1.14 -1.09 -24.66
CA LEU A 3 1.00 0.33 -24.36
C LEU A 3 0.86 1.15 -25.65
N PRO A 4 0.09 2.27 -25.62
CA PRO A 4 -0.01 3.18 -26.77
C PRO A 4 1.35 3.73 -27.22
N ASP A 5 1.41 4.20 -28.47
CA ASP A 5 2.59 4.89 -29.00
C ASP A 5 2.89 6.16 -28.18
N GLY A 6 4.19 6.47 -28.03
CA GLY A 6 4.66 7.67 -27.32
C GLY A 6 5.18 7.42 -25.90
N PHE A 7 4.99 6.21 -25.37
CA PHE A 7 5.59 5.81 -24.10
C PHE A 7 7.12 5.69 -24.20
N ARG A 8 7.81 6.23 -23.20
CA ARG A 8 9.25 6.09 -22.95
C ARG A 8 9.47 5.24 -21.71
N VAL A 9 10.70 4.79 -21.52
CA VAL A 9 11.09 4.00 -20.35
C VAL A 9 12.13 4.76 -19.53
N HIS A 10 11.89 4.87 -18.22
CA HIS A 10 12.89 5.25 -17.24
C HIS A 10 13.20 4.02 -16.38
N GLN A 11 14.43 3.53 -16.47
CA GLN A 11 14.89 2.36 -15.74
C GLN A 11 15.67 2.79 -14.49
N THR A 12 15.42 2.09 -13.39
CA THR A 12 16.17 2.22 -12.14
C THR A 12 16.82 0.87 -11.79
N ALA A 13 17.29 0.69 -10.55
CA ALA A 13 17.88 -0.57 -10.12
C ALA A 13 16.83 -1.70 -10.05
N ASN A 14 15.63 -1.41 -9.55
CA ASN A 14 14.56 -2.37 -9.31
C ASN A 14 13.30 -2.12 -10.14
N TYR A 15 13.19 -1.00 -10.89
CA TYR A 15 11.95 -0.61 -11.59
C TYR A 15 12.14 -0.34 -13.09
N LEU A 16 11.07 -0.60 -13.84
CA LEU A 16 10.85 -0.09 -15.20
C LEU A 16 9.61 0.80 -15.20
N ILE A 17 9.81 2.09 -15.44
CA ILE A 17 8.75 3.09 -15.44
C ILE A 17 8.45 3.46 -16.89
N PHE A 18 7.30 3.03 -17.37
CA PHE A 18 6.76 3.35 -18.68
C PHE A 18 5.95 4.64 -18.55
N TYR A 19 6.29 5.67 -19.31
CA TYR A 19 5.66 6.97 -19.15
C TYR A 19 5.50 7.73 -20.47
N ASP A 20 4.39 8.45 -20.62
CA ASP A 20 4.17 9.46 -21.67
C ASP A 20 4.21 10.90 -21.10
N THR A 21 4.47 11.06 -19.80
CA THR A 21 4.69 12.35 -19.13
C THR A 21 6.12 12.93 -19.30
N SER A 22 6.47 13.94 -18.51
CA SER A 22 7.79 14.55 -18.44
C SER A 22 8.85 13.58 -17.88
N PRO A 23 10.10 13.59 -18.40
CA PRO A 23 11.18 12.76 -17.84
C PRO A 23 11.45 13.05 -16.36
N GLY A 24 11.29 14.31 -15.93
CA GLY A 24 11.47 14.69 -14.53
C GLY A 24 10.48 14.01 -13.59
N TYR A 25 9.23 13.80 -14.03
CA TYR A 25 8.23 13.10 -13.24
C TYR A 25 8.52 11.61 -13.17
N ALA A 26 8.90 10.99 -14.29
CA ALA A 26 9.35 9.60 -14.29
C ALA A 26 10.56 9.38 -13.36
N GLN A 27 11.53 10.29 -13.36
CA GLN A 27 12.68 10.26 -12.44
C GLN A 27 12.26 10.45 -10.97
N TRP A 28 11.29 11.31 -10.70
CA TRP A 28 10.74 11.50 -9.35
C TRP A 28 10.04 10.23 -8.85
N CYS A 29 9.20 9.59 -9.68
CA CYS A 29 8.57 8.30 -9.36
C CYS A 29 9.62 7.23 -9.05
N GLY A 30 10.64 7.09 -9.91
CA GLY A 30 11.72 6.12 -9.69
C GLY A 30 12.46 6.36 -8.37
N SER A 31 12.77 7.62 -8.07
CA SER A 31 13.40 7.99 -6.81
C SER A 31 12.51 7.72 -5.59
N LEU A 32 11.19 7.90 -5.71
CA LEU A 32 10.24 7.56 -4.64
C LEU A 32 10.16 6.05 -4.42
N PHE A 33 9.99 5.28 -5.49
CA PHE A 33 9.83 3.83 -5.43
C PHE A 33 11.09 3.11 -4.95
N GLU A 34 12.28 3.55 -5.36
CA GLU A 34 13.54 2.99 -4.87
C GLU A 34 13.76 3.27 -3.38
N ARG A 35 13.40 4.48 -2.91
CA ARG A 35 13.45 4.80 -1.48
C ARG A 35 12.49 3.92 -0.69
N LEU A 36 11.27 3.73 -1.18
CA LEU A 36 10.28 2.85 -0.54
C LEU A 36 10.79 1.40 -0.51
N TYR A 37 11.26 0.87 -1.63
CA TYR A 37 11.82 -0.48 -1.73
C TYR A 37 12.95 -0.72 -0.73
N MET A 38 13.94 0.19 -0.69
CA MET A 38 15.05 0.09 0.26
C MET A 38 14.57 0.13 1.70
N ALA A 39 13.61 1.00 2.02
CA ALA A 39 13.16 1.20 3.38
C ALA A 39 12.25 0.03 3.85
N PHE A 40 11.38 -0.47 2.97
CA PHE A 40 10.55 -1.66 3.19
C PHE A 40 11.39 -2.91 3.42
N THR A 41 12.32 -3.22 2.51
CA THR A 41 13.15 -4.43 2.59
C THR A 41 14.04 -4.39 3.83
N ASN A 42 14.62 -3.23 4.17
CA ASN A 42 15.43 -3.06 5.39
C ASN A 42 14.60 -3.20 6.67
N PHE A 43 13.37 -2.69 6.70
CA PHE A 43 12.50 -2.79 7.86
C PHE A 43 12.24 -4.26 8.23
N TRP A 44 11.81 -5.06 7.25
CA TRP A 44 11.48 -6.46 7.48
C TRP A 44 12.70 -7.34 7.75
N ARG A 45 13.82 -7.12 7.05
CA ARG A 45 15.10 -7.81 7.36
C ARG A 45 15.54 -7.57 8.80
N ARG A 46 15.47 -6.32 9.28
CA ARG A 46 15.82 -6.01 10.69
C ARG A 46 14.88 -6.65 11.71
N LYS A 47 13.64 -6.94 11.32
CA LYS A 47 12.68 -7.68 12.16
C LYS A 47 12.87 -9.20 12.10
N GLY A 48 13.79 -9.68 11.26
CA GLY A 48 14.11 -11.10 11.12
C GLY A 48 13.25 -11.85 10.11
N PHE A 49 12.55 -11.14 9.23
CA PHE A 49 11.84 -11.77 8.11
C PHE A 49 12.75 -11.89 6.89
N GLU A 50 12.69 -13.02 6.19
CA GLU A 50 13.43 -13.24 4.96
C GLU A 50 12.74 -12.50 3.80
N ILE A 51 13.41 -11.52 3.24
CA ILE A 51 12.92 -10.73 2.10
C ILE A 51 13.79 -11.01 0.88
N HIS A 52 13.15 -11.43 -0.21
CA HIS A 52 13.81 -11.76 -1.46
C HIS A 52 13.87 -10.54 -2.38
N GLN A 53 14.83 -10.54 -3.30
CA GLN A 53 14.79 -9.60 -4.43
C GLN A 53 13.71 -10.04 -5.41
N PRO A 54 13.04 -9.09 -6.09
CA PRO A 54 12.08 -9.43 -7.11
C PRO A 54 12.79 -10.12 -8.29
N GLU A 55 12.18 -11.16 -8.85
CA GLU A 55 12.73 -11.92 -9.99
C GLU A 55 12.87 -11.05 -11.24
N PHE A 56 11.96 -10.11 -11.42
CA PHE A 56 11.93 -9.16 -12.52
C PHE A 56 11.84 -7.72 -12.00
N PRO A 57 12.29 -6.73 -12.79
CA PRO A 57 12.03 -5.33 -12.47
C PRO A 57 10.54 -5.06 -12.27
N LEU A 58 10.22 -4.28 -11.23
CA LEU A 58 8.87 -3.87 -10.89
C LEU A 58 8.38 -2.83 -11.91
N ALA A 59 7.23 -3.08 -12.53
CA ALA A 59 6.73 -2.25 -13.61
C ALA A 59 5.74 -1.18 -13.11
N ALA A 60 5.94 0.06 -13.53
CA ALA A 60 5.00 1.16 -13.32
C ALA A 60 4.62 1.84 -14.64
N ILE A 61 3.36 2.20 -14.81
CA ILE A 61 2.81 2.93 -15.95
C ILE A 61 2.35 4.30 -15.47
N VAL A 62 2.89 5.36 -16.07
CA VAL A 62 2.62 6.75 -15.67
C VAL A 62 2.07 7.53 -16.86
N PHE A 63 0.78 7.84 -16.80
CA PHE A 63 0.10 8.66 -17.79
C PHE A 63 0.35 10.15 -17.55
N ALA A 64 0.45 10.95 -18.61
CA ALA A 64 0.60 12.40 -18.54
C ALA A 64 -0.67 13.09 -18.04
N ASP A 65 -1.85 12.56 -18.39
CA ASP A 65 -3.13 13.15 -18.04
C ASP A 65 -4.12 12.13 -17.46
N ARG A 66 -5.03 12.65 -16.64
CA ARG A 66 -6.05 11.84 -15.95
C ARG A 66 -7.00 11.15 -16.93
N ASN A 67 -7.31 11.74 -18.09
CA ASN A 67 -8.25 11.14 -19.03
C ASN A 67 -7.64 9.91 -19.72
N ALA A 68 -6.36 9.95 -20.08
CA ALA A 68 -5.63 8.80 -20.61
C ALA A 68 -5.57 7.67 -19.58
N TYR A 69 -5.26 8.00 -18.32
CA TYR A 69 -5.34 7.05 -17.22
C TYR A 69 -6.73 6.43 -17.09
N LEU A 70 -7.80 7.23 -17.04
CA LEU A 70 -9.15 6.68 -16.92
C LEU A 70 -9.53 5.76 -18.08
N ARG A 71 -9.16 6.11 -19.33
CA ARG A 71 -9.41 5.23 -20.48
C ARG A 71 -8.70 3.89 -20.35
N HIS A 72 -7.48 3.89 -19.81
CA HIS A 72 -6.70 2.67 -19.60
C HIS A 72 -7.22 1.84 -18.43
N SER A 73 -7.62 2.48 -17.33
CA SER A 73 -7.95 1.82 -16.06
C SER A 73 -9.40 1.34 -15.96
N ARG A 74 -10.34 1.99 -16.68
CA ARG A 74 -11.78 1.64 -16.66
C ARG A 74 -12.09 0.17 -16.95
N PRO A 75 -11.45 -0.50 -17.93
CA PRO A 75 -11.70 -1.93 -18.19
C PRO A 75 -11.40 -2.83 -16.99
N GLU A 76 -10.49 -2.43 -16.10
CA GLU A 76 -10.08 -3.22 -14.94
C GLU A 76 -10.81 -2.79 -13.66
N LEU A 77 -11.02 -1.50 -13.44
CA LEU A 77 -11.54 -0.94 -12.19
C LEU A 77 -12.99 -0.44 -12.28
N GLY A 78 -13.56 -0.35 -13.48
CA GLY A 78 -14.85 0.32 -13.69
C GLY A 78 -14.81 1.79 -13.24
N ASP A 79 -15.91 2.24 -12.64
CA ASP A 79 -16.06 3.64 -12.18
C ASP A 79 -15.19 3.97 -10.95
N ALA A 80 -14.68 2.95 -10.24
CA ALA A 80 -13.75 3.17 -9.12
C ALA A 80 -12.44 3.85 -9.55
N ALA A 81 -12.06 3.72 -10.83
CA ALA A 81 -10.90 4.42 -11.40
C ALA A 81 -10.98 5.95 -11.23
N GLU A 82 -12.18 6.54 -11.13
CA GLU A 82 -12.35 7.98 -10.97
C GLU A 82 -11.93 8.49 -9.58
N ALA A 83 -12.00 7.63 -8.57
CA ALA A 83 -11.77 8.00 -7.18
C ALA A 83 -10.31 7.85 -6.74
N ILE A 84 -9.47 7.18 -7.53
CA ILE A 84 -8.09 6.84 -7.14
C ILE A 84 -7.07 7.40 -8.14
N VAL A 85 -5.94 7.88 -7.61
CA VAL A 85 -4.88 8.50 -8.41
C VAL A 85 -3.87 7.51 -9.00
N GLY A 86 -3.94 6.26 -8.53
CA GLY A 86 -3.21 5.13 -9.04
C GLY A 86 -3.65 3.85 -8.33
N TYR A 87 -3.23 2.71 -8.87
CA TYR A 87 -3.55 1.39 -8.33
C TYR A 87 -2.47 0.37 -8.70
N TYR A 88 -2.36 -0.68 -7.89
CA TYR A 88 -1.59 -1.88 -8.22
C TYR A 88 -2.52 -3.01 -8.69
N ALA A 89 -2.27 -3.49 -9.91
CA ALA A 89 -2.98 -4.59 -10.52
C ALA A 89 -2.34 -5.94 -10.15
N MET A 90 -3.00 -6.74 -9.30
CA MET A 90 -2.51 -8.07 -8.94
C MET A 90 -2.38 -9.01 -10.14
N LEU A 91 -3.20 -8.90 -11.18
CA LEU A 91 -3.13 -9.80 -12.33
C LEU A 91 -1.94 -9.48 -13.23
N THR A 92 -1.78 -8.21 -13.61
CA THR A 92 -0.70 -7.77 -14.51
C THR A 92 0.61 -7.49 -13.79
N ASN A 93 0.60 -7.42 -12.45
CA ASN A 93 1.73 -7.06 -11.59
C ASN A 93 2.29 -5.65 -11.85
N ARG A 94 1.43 -4.73 -12.26
CA ARG A 94 1.79 -3.37 -12.66
C ARG A 94 1.18 -2.36 -11.71
N MET A 95 1.96 -1.34 -11.39
CA MET A 95 1.42 -0.11 -10.81
C MET A 95 1.01 0.83 -11.94
N THR A 96 -0.16 1.42 -11.87
CA THR A 96 -0.66 2.37 -12.88
C THR A 96 -1.08 3.65 -12.19
N MET A 97 -0.64 4.80 -12.70
CA MET A 97 -0.94 6.12 -12.14
C MET A 97 -0.89 7.20 -13.23
N TYR A 98 -1.22 8.45 -12.89
CA TYR A 98 -1.00 9.60 -13.76
C TYR A 98 -0.19 10.69 -13.06
N ASP A 99 0.33 11.64 -13.85
CA ASP A 99 1.12 12.76 -13.37
C ASP A 99 0.29 13.70 -12.51
N LEU A 100 0.56 13.67 -11.21
CA LEU A 100 -0.14 14.49 -10.22
C LEU A 100 0.15 15.99 -10.34
N THR A 101 1.26 16.39 -10.98
CA THR A 101 1.61 17.82 -11.11
C THR A 101 0.70 18.56 -12.08
N GLY A 102 0.07 17.86 -13.02
CA GLY A 102 -0.92 18.44 -13.93
C GLY A 102 -2.22 18.86 -13.22
N VAL A 103 -2.61 18.16 -12.15
CA VAL A 103 -3.83 18.45 -11.38
C VAL A 103 -3.66 19.68 -10.48
N GLU A 104 -2.45 19.93 -9.99
CA GLU A 104 -2.13 21.10 -9.16
C GLU A 104 -1.74 22.34 -9.97
N ALA A 105 -1.46 22.17 -11.27
CA ALA A 105 -1.00 23.24 -12.16
C ALA A 105 -2.11 24.15 -12.71
N LEU A 106 -3.31 24.18 -12.12
CA LEU A 106 -4.39 25.13 -12.46
C LEU A 106 -4.00 26.63 -12.27
N GLY A 107 -2.75 26.93 -11.91
CA GLY A 107 -2.18 28.28 -11.88
C GLY A 107 -0.80 28.47 -12.50
N LEU A 108 -0.16 27.46 -13.11
CA LEU A 108 1.18 27.61 -13.70
C LEU A 108 1.33 26.78 -14.98
N THR A 109 1.57 27.49 -16.08
CA THR A 109 1.93 27.04 -17.45
C THR A 109 2.10 25.53 -17.65
N GLU A 110 1.26 24.99 -18.54
CA GLU A 110 1.28 23.60 -18.99
C GLU A 110 2.66 23.17 -19.51
N GLY A 111 3.02 21.94 -19.12
CA GLY A 111 4.09 21.07 -19.62
C GLY A 111 5.13 21.62 -20.61
N ARG A 112 6.38 21.67 -20.14
CA ARG A 112 7.55 20.94 -20.72
C ARG A 112 8.81 21.29 -19.92
N GLY A 113 9.27 20.35 -19.08
CA GLY A 113 10.63 20.41 -18.51
C GLY A 113 10.77 20.67 -17.01
N ARG A 114 9.77 20.33 -16.17
CA ARG A 114 9.98 20.36 -14.71
C ARG A 114 11.02 19.32 -14.31
N SER A 115 12.01 19.72 -13.51
CA SER A 115 13.00 18.81 -12.95
C SER A 115 12.39 17.98 -11.80
N ALA A 116 12.96 16.82 -11.50
CA ALA A 116 12.54 16.00 -10.37
C ALA A 116 12.55 16.77 -9.03
N ALA A 117 13.46 17.74 -8.87
CA ALA A 117 13.52 18.60 -7.69
C ALA A 117 12.31 19.56 -7.59
N GLN A 118 11.89 20.16 -8.71
CA GLN A 118 10.69 21.01 -8.75
C GLN A 118 9.42 20.20 -8.49
N ILE A 119 9.34 18.98 -9.04
CA ILE A 119 8.23 18.06 -8.79
C ILE A 119 8.17 17.64 -7.33
N ASN A 120 9.33 17.36 -6.71
CA ASN A 120 9.37 17.06 -5.28
C ASN A 120 8.86 18.23 -4.44
N LEU A 121 9.17 19.47 -4.81
CA LEU A 121 8.67 20.65 -4.10
C LEU A 121 7.14 20.77 -4.21
N ILE A 122 6.58 20.53 -5.39
CA ILE A 122 5.13 20.52 -5.65
C ILE A 122 4.46 19.43 -4.79
N LEU A 123 4.90 18.18 -4.94
CA LEU A 123 4.26 17.03 -4.30
C LEU A 123 4.56 16.87 -2.80
N SER A 124 5.46 17.69 -2.25
CA SER A 124 5.67 17.79 -0.81
C SER A 124 4.66 18.72 -0.12
N GLN A 125 3.82 19.43 -0.89
CA GLN A 125 2.81 20.32 -0.33
C GLN A 125 1.69 19.53 0.36
N PRO A 126 1.03 20.10 1.38
CA PRO A 126 -0.06 19.45 2.10
C PRO A 126 -1.19 18.91 1.20
N ASN A 127 -1.49 19.61 0.10
CA ASN A 127 -2.58 19.24 -0.82
C ASN A 127 -2.28 17.93 -1.58
N SER A 128 -1.00 17.61 -1.82
CA SER A 128 -0.59 16.42 -2.55
C SER A 128 -0.40 15.20 -1.64
N GLN A 129 -0.38 15.39 -0.31
CA GLN A 129 0.00 14.33 0.64
C GLN A 129 -0.86 13.07 0.51
N TYR A 130 -2.16 13.22 0.33
CA TYR A 130 -3.07 12.08 0.17
C TYR A 130 -2.82 11.32 -1.15
N ALA A 131 -2.58 12.05 -2.24
CA ALA A 131 -2.31 11.46 -3.54
C ALA A 131 -0.97 10.70 -3.53
N VAL A 132 0.06 11.30 -2.92
CA VAL A 132 1.35 10.62 -2.73
C VAL A 132 1.22 9.43 -1.79
N ALA A 133 0.50 9.55 -0.67
CA ALA A 133 0.26 8.42 0.23
C ALA A 133 -0.41 7.24 -0.50
N THR A 134 -1.36 7.52 -1.40
CA THR A 134 -1.99 6.50 -2.24
C THR A 134 -0.96 5.82 -3.16
N ILE A 135 -0.13 6.59 -3.87
CA ILE A 135 0.96 6.05 -4.70
C ILE A 135 1.90 5.14 -3.89
N VAL A 136 2.21 5.53 -2.66
CA VAL A 136 3.07 4.74 -1.75
C VAL A 136 2.37 3.47 -1.29
N HIS A 137 1.08 3.55 -0.98
CA HIS A 137 0.25 2.42 -0.62
C HIS A 137 0.28 1.35 -1.71
N GLU A 138 0.00 1.73 -2.95
CA GLU A 138 0.01 0.82 -4.11
C GLU A 138 1.39 0.25 -4.40
N ALA A 139 2.43 1.08 -4.34
CA ALA A 139 3.81 0.62 -4.49
C ALA A 139 4.21 -0.37 -3.37
N THR A 140 3.67 -0.21 -2.15
CA THR A 140 3.90 -1.14 -1.04
C THR A 140 3.31 -2.51 -1.36
N HIS A 141 2.10 -2.59 -1.93
CA HIS A 141 1.54 -3.87 -2.39
C HIS A 141 2.46 -4.52 -3.43
N GLN A 142 2.91 -3.77 -4.44
CA GLN A 142 3.79 -4.30 -5.47
C GLN A 142 5.07 -4.88 -4.86
N ILE A 143 5.73 -4.15 -3.96
CA ILE A 143 6.93 -4.65 -3.28
C ILE A 143 6.61 -5.90 -2.44
N ALA A 144 5.53 -5.87 -1.65
CA ALA A 144 5.16 -6.97 -0.75
C ALA A 144 4.88 -8.28 -1.52
N PHE A 145 4.19 -8.20 -2.66
CA PHE A 145 3.90 -9.37 -3.52
C PHE A 145 5.14 -9.91 -4.25
N ASN A 146 6.11 -9.06 -4.57
CA ASN A 146 7.27 -9.47 -5.37
C ASN A 146 8.52 -9.76 -4.53
N CYS A 147 8.52 -9.43 -3.23
CA CYS A 147 9.66 -9.65 -2.34
C CYS A 147 9.41 -10.77 -1.29
N GLY A 148 8.31 -11.52 -1.43
CA GLY A 148 8.02 -12.70 -0.62
C GLY A 148 7.33 -12.45 0.72
N LEU A 149 6.75 -11.25 0.94
CA LEU A 149 5.97 -10.99 2.15
C LEU A 149 4.68 -11.82 2.18
N HIS A 150 4.04 -11.93 1.03
CA HIS A 150 2.85 -12.75 0.77
C HIS A 150 2.76 -13.06 -0.73
N THR A 151 2.04 -14.12 -1.08
CA THR A 151 2.00 -14.63 -2.46
C THR A 151 0.88 -13.99 -3.27
N ARG A 152 1.18 -13.54 -4.49
CA ARG A 152 0.19 -12.96 -5.42
C ARG A 152 -0.88 -13.99 -5.79
N LEU A 153 -2.15 -13.58 -5.77
CA LEU A 153 -3.32 -14.43 -6.00
C LEU A 153 -3.54 -15.55 -4.96
N SER A 154 -2.81 -15.55 -3.85
CA SER A 154 -3.09 -16.45 -2.72
C SER A 154 -4.25 -15.94 -1.85
N ASP A 155 -4.75 -16.77 -0.94
CA ASP A 155 -5.73 -16.37 0.07
C ASP A 155 -5.12 -15.53 1.21
N CYS A 156 -4.48 -14.41 0.84
CA CYS A 156 -3.93 -13.43 1.76
C CYS A 156 -5.07 -12.54 2.32
N PRO A 157 -5.29 -12.49 3.65
CA PRO A 157 -6.36 -11.67 4.22
C PRO A 157 -6.15 -10.18 3.94
N LEU A 158 -7.21 -9.46 3.55
CA LEU A 158 -7.09 -8.03 3.25
C LEU A 158 -6.65 -7.21 4.46
N TRP A 159 -7.09 -7.55 5.68
CA TRP A 159 -6.62 -6.83 6.86
C TRP A 159 -5.09 -6.81 6.98
N PHE A 160 -4.43 -7.89 6.56
CA PHE A 160 -2.98 -7.99 6.62
C PHE A 160 -2.34 -7.20 5.48
N SER A 161 -2.77 -7.42 4.23
CA SER A 161 -2.18 -6.73 3.06
C SER A 161 -2.41 -5.22 3.13
N GLU A 162 -3.65 -4.79 3.37
CA GLU A 162 -4.01 -3.38 3.53
C GLU A 162 -3.37 -2.79 4.79
N GLY A 163 -3.36 -3.54 5.89
CA GLY A 163 -2.75 -3.08 7.15
C GLY A 163 -1.25 -2.78 7.00
N VAL A 164 -0.53 -3.63 6.26
CA VAL A 164 0.88 -3.38 5.90
C VAL A 164 0.98 -2.17 4.96
N ALA A 165 0.18 -2.09 3.90
CA ALA A 165 0.23 -0.95 2.99
C ALA A 165 0.00 0.38 3.73
N VAL A 166 -1.01 0.46 4.59
CA VAL A 166 -1.31 1.64 5.43
C VAL A 166 -0.22 1.94 6.47
N TYR A 167 0.52 0.92 6.91
CA TYR A 167 1.66 1.11 7.82
C TYR A 167 2.85 1.81 7.14
N PHE A 168 3.03 1.60 5.82
CA PHE A 168 4.10 2.23 5.04
C PHE A 168 3.64 3.48 4.27
N GLU A 169 2.33 3.70 4.11
CA GLU A 169 1.77 4.79 3.29
C GLU A 169 2.05 6.20 3.81
N THR A 170 2.50 6.37 5.07
CA THR A 170 2.86 7.68 5.63
C THR A 170 4.13 8.20 4.94
N PRO A 171 4.02 9.16 4.01
CA PRO A 171 5.13 9.51 3.15
C PRO A 171 6.11 10.43 3.89
N ASP A 172 7.41 10.15 3.79
CA ASP A 172 8.46 11.09 4.20
C ASP A 172 9.12 11.72 2.96
N LEU A 173 8.51 12.82 2.49
CA LEU A 173 9.01 13.58 1.34
C LEU A 173 10.05 14.64 1.72
N SER A 174 10.28 14.85 3.02
CA SER A 174 11.19 15.88 3.55
C SER A 174 12.66 15.49 3.51
N SER A 175 12.94 14.18 3.42
CA SER A 175 14.29 13.62 3.50
C SER A 175 14.76 13.05 2.18
N ALA A 176 15.81 13.65 1.61
CA ALA A 176 16.51 13.16 0.43
C ALA A 176 17.33 11.86 0.70
N ARG A 177 17.58 11.51 1.97
CA ARG A 177 18.48 10.39 2.36
C ARG A 177 17.76 9.19 2.96
N GLY A 178 16.43 9.18 3.04
CA GLY A 178 15.70 8.02 3.54
C GLY A 178 14.29 8.32 4.02
N TRP A 179 13.52 7.25 4.22
CA TRP A 179 12.14 7.27 4.71
C TRP A 179 12.12 7.20 6.24
N ARG A 180 12.25 8.35 6.93
CA ARG A 180 12.40 8.37 8.40
C ARG A 180 11.09 8.07 9.14
N GLY A 181 9.95 8.15 8.45
CA GLY A 181 8.60 7.96 9.01
C GLY A 181 8.04 6.53 9.00
N ILE A 182 8.78 5.49 8.58
CA ILE A 182 8.21 4.13 8.55
C ILE A 182 7.80 3.69 9.95
N GLY A 183 6.53 3.31 10.10
CA GLY A 183 5.97 2.92 11.39
C GLY A 183 5.71 4.08 12.35
N ALA A 184 5.71 5.31 11.84
CA ALA A 184 5.10 6.44 12.51
C ALA A 184 3.58 6.22 12.66
N VAL A 185 2.98 6.99 13.56
CA VAL A 185 1.53 6.92 13.76
C VAL A 185 0.83 7.54 12.56
N ASN A 186 -0.03 6.77 11.89
CA ASN A 186 -0.94 7.28 10.89
C ASN A 186 -2.13 7.95 11.61
N HIS A 187 -1.99 9.24 11.92
CA HIS A 187 -2.96 10.00 12.71
C HIS A 187 -4.39 9.96 12.13
N PRO A 188 -4.61 10.17 10.81
CA PRO A 188 -5.95 10.02 10.23
C PRO A 188 -6.58 8.65 10.48
N ARG A 189 -5.82 7.56 10.37
CA ARG A 189 -6.31 6.19 10.64
C ARG A 189 -6.57 5.96 12.12
N LEU A 190 -5.70 6.48 13.00
CA LEU A 190 -5.92 6.41 14.45
C LEU A 190 -7.19 7.16 14.87
N GLU A 191 -7.41 8.37 14.35
CA GLU A 191 -8.60 9.16 14.63
C GLU A 191 -9.88 8.49 14.08
N ARG A 192 -9.81 7.91 12.88
CA ARG A 192 -10.91 7.10 12.33
C ARG A 192 -11.21 5.90 13.22
N PHE A 193 -10.19 5.13 13.62
CA PHE A 193 -10.36 3.97 14.48
C PHE A 193 -10.95 4.36 15.85
N ARG A 194 -10.46 5.45 16.46
CA ARG A 194 -10.99 5.98 17.73
C ARG A 194 -12.46 6.36 17.64
N ARG A 195 -12.91 6.94 16.52
CA ARG A 195 -14.35 7.17 16.28
C ARG A 195 -15.13 5.88 16.12
N TYR A 196 -14.57 4.91 15.39
CA TYR A 196 -15.19 3.60 15.19
C TYR A 196 -15.39 2.83 16.49
N LEU A 197 -14.53 3.00 17.50
CA LEU A 197 -14.66 2.33 18.81
C LEU A 197 -16.05 2.44 19.45
N ALA A 198 -16.76 3.56 19.26
CA ALA A 198 -18.10 3.75 19.81
C ALA A 198 -19.16 2.82 19.21
N ALA A 199 -18.97 2.37 17.97
CA ALA A 199 -19.88 1.49 17.24
C ALA A 199 -19.24 0.14 16.88
N ARG A 200 -18.03 -0.13 17.38
CA ARG A 200 -17.27 -1.34 17.07
C ARG A 200 -17.94 -2.56 17.74
N PRO A 201 -18.42 -3.56 16.98
CA PRO A 201 -19.05 -4.73 17.56
C PRO A 201 -18.02 -5.62 18.29
N ALA A 202 -18.50 -6.44 19.23
CA ALA A 202 -17.64 -7.28 20.06
C ALA A 202 -16.87 -8.36 19.28
N ASP A 203 -17.37 -8.75 18.11
CA ASP A 203 -16.75 -9.70 17.18
C ASP A 203 -15.94 -9.01 16.08
N SER A 204 -15.68 -7.69 16.18
CA SER A 204 -15.01 -6.91 15.13
C SER A 204 -13.63 -7.47 14.76
N LEU A 205 -12.83 -7.92 15.73
CA LEU A 205 -11.53 -8.54 15.44
C LEU A 205 -11.69 -9.87 14.69
N GLU A 206 -12.63 -10.71 15.12
CA GLU A 206 -12.89 -11.99 14.48
C GLU A 206 -13.36 -11.79 13.04
N THR A 207 -14.34 -10.91 12.82
CA THR A 207 -14.86 -10.61 11.47
C THR A 207 -13.82 -9.94 10.57
N LEU A 208 -12.89 -9.15 11.12
CA LEU A 208 -11.77 -8.57 10.36
C LEU A 208 -10.79 -9.63 9.84
N ILE A 209 -10.50 -10.66 10.64
CA ILE A 209 -9.56 -11.73 10.30
C ILE A 209 -10.23 -12.77 9.39
N ARG A 210 -11.50 -13.09 9.67
CA ARG A 210 -12.24 -14.19 9.07
C ARG A 210 -12.45 -14.00 7.58
N ASP A 211 -12.87 -12.82 7.15
CA ASP A 211 -13.20 -12.57 5.76
C ASP A 211 -13.02 -11.10 5.36
N ASP A 212 -13.15 -10.85 4.06
CA ASP A 212 -12.87 -9.57 3.45
C ASP A 212 -14.13 -8.70 3.26
N ALA A 213 -15.29 -9.11 3.80
CA ALA A 213 -16.57 -8.49 3.50
C ALA A 213 -16.62 -7.01 3.91
N ARG A 214 -15.96 -6.65 5.02
CA ARG A 214 -15.91 -5.26 5.51
C ARG A 214 -15.11 -4.33 4.61
N PHE A 215 -14.10 -4.84 3.91
CA PHE A 215 -13.32 -4.06 2.94
C PHE A 215 -14.06 -3.85 1.62
N ARG A 216 -14.94 -4.80 1.26
CA ARG A 216 -15.75 -4.75 0.04
C ARG A 216 -17.05 -3.95 0.19
N ASP A 217 -17.38 -3.55 1.41
CA ASP A 217 -18.55 -2.72 1.70
C ASP A 217 -18.13 -1.25 1.83
N PRO A 218 -18.53 -0.36 0.90
CA PRO A 218 -18.14 1.05 0.94
C PRO A 218 -18.50 1.76 2.24
N ALA A 219 -19.57 1.35 2.94
CA ALA A 219 -19.98 1.96 4.19
C ALA A 219 -19.07 1.57 5.37
N ARG A 220 -18.40 0.42 5.29
CA ARG A 220 -17.55 -0.13 6.36
C ARG A 220 -16.06 -0.12 6.04
N ALA A 221 -15.69 0.09 4.77
CA ALA A 221 -14.31 0.02 4.30
C ALA A 221 -13.38 0.95 5.10
N LEU A 222 -13.74 2.22 5.26
CA LEU A 222 -12.89 3.19 5.98
C LEU A 222 -12.57 2.76 7.43
N ASP A 223 -13.52 2.13 8.11
CA ASP A 223 -13.33 1.60 9.46
C ASP A 223 -12.51 0.30 9.45
N ALA A 224 -12.72 -0.56 8.45
CA ALA A 224 -11.91 -1.77 8.25
C ALA A 224 -10.43 -1.43 8.00
N TYR A 225 -10.15 -0.45 7.15
CA TYR A 225 -8.80 0.08 6.90
C TYR A 225 -8.16 0.66 8.17
N ALA A 226 -8.92 1.44 8.93
CA ALA A 226 -8.44 2.04 10.17
C ALA A 226 -8.11 0.97 11.23
N GLU A 227 -8.96 -0.05 11.37
CA GLU A 227 -8.74 -1.16 12.28
C GLU A 227 -7.59 -2.08 11.82
N ALA A 228 -7.47 -2.34 10.53
CA ALA A 228 -6.38 -3.13 9.94
C ALA A 228 -5.01 -2.49 10.21
N TRP A 229 -4.90 -1.16 10.02
CA TRP A 229 -3.72 -0.41 10.40
C TRP A 229 -3.45 -0.49 11.90
N ALA A 230 -4.46 -0.26 12.73
CA ALA A 230 -4.30 -0.26 14.18
C ALA A 230 -3.85 -1.64 14.68
N LEU A 231 -4.44 -2.72 14.17
CA LEU A 231 -4.06 -4.10 14.47
C LEU A 231 -2.62 -4.38 14.04
N THR A 232 -2.26 -4.01 12.80
CA THR A 232 -0.90 -4.17 12.28
C THR A 232 0.12 -3.42 13.14
N TYR A 233 -0.16 -2.16 13.48
CA TYR A 233 0.68 -1.33 14.33
C TYR A 233 0.86 -1.94 15.73
N PHE A 234 -0.23 -2.42 16.35
CA PHE A 234 -0.20 -3.11 17.64
C PHE A 234 0.64 -4.40 17.57
N LEU A 235 0.39 -5.27 16.58
CA LEU A 235 1.08 -6.56 16.49
C LEU A 235 2.58 -6.41 16.21
N ILE A 236 2.98 -5.46 15.37
CA ILE A 236 4.40 -5.18 15.11
C ILE A 236 5.13 -4.68 16.36
N ARG A 237 4.43 -3.95 17.26
CA ARG A 237 5.02 -3.36 18.46
C ARG A 237 4.96 -4.26 19.69
N GLN A 238 3.83 -4.92 19.94
CA GLN A 238 3.60 -5.74 21.13
C GLN A 238 3.90 -7.22 20.90
N HIS A 239 3.70 -7.72 19.68
CA HIS A 239 3.82 -9.14 19.35
C HIS A 239 4.77 -9.40 18.15
N PRO A 240 5.97 -8.77 18.06
CA PRO A 240 6.77 -8.78 16.84
C PRO A 240 7.15 -10.19 16.36
N LYS A 241 7.55 -11.09 17.28
CA LYS A 241 7.90 -12.48 16.92
C LYS A 241 6.71 -13.26 16.37
N LYS A 242 5.53 -13.11 17.00
CA LYS A 242 4.29 -13.74 16.53
C LYS A 242 3.86 -13.15 15.18
N TYR A 243 3.99 -11.85 14.99
CA TYR A 243 3.70 -11.21 13.72
C TYR A 243 4.58 -11.74 12.59
N ILE A 244 5.90 -11.85 12.80
CA ILE A 244 6.82 -12.48 11.84
C ILE A 244 6.46 -13.95 11.56
N ALA A 245 6.07 -14.72 12.58
CA ALA A 245 5.63 -16.10 12.39
C ALA A 245 4.34 -16.19 11.55
N TYR A 246 3.37 -15.30 11.80
CA TYR A 246 2.14 -15.23 11.00
C TYR A 246 2.43 -14.81 9.56
N MET A 247 3.28 -13.80 9.34
CA MET A 247 3.73 -13.42 8.01
C MET A 247 4.39 -14.58 7.27
N SER A 248 5.23 -15.35 7.95
CA SER A 248 5.92 -16.51 7.38
C SER A 248 4.93 -17.62 7.02
N MET A 249 3.84 -17.76 7.78
CA MET A 249 2.75 -18.68 7.42
C MET A 249 2.00 -18.19 6.17
N LEU A 250 1.67 -16.89 6.10
CA LEU A 250 0.98 -16.30 4.95
C LEU A 250 1.82 -16.36 3.66
N SER A 251 3.14 -16.20 3.75
CA SER A 251 4.03 -16.28 2.58
C SER A 251 4.10 -17.66 1.95
N GLN A 252 3.72 -18.71 2.69
CA GLN A 252 3.67 -20.09 2.18
C GLN A 252 2.32 -20.45 1.54
N LYS A 253 1.32 -19.55 1.57
CA LYS A 253 0.04 -19.81 0.89
C LYS A 253 0.24 -19.90 -0.62
N LYS A 254 -0.46 -20.85 -1.24
CA LYS A 254 -0.36 -21.11 -2.68
C LYS A 254 -1.27 -20.16 -3.47
N PRO A 255 -0.83 -19.70 -4.64
CA PRO A 255 -1.70 -18.95 -5.55
C PRO A 255 -2.94 -19.75 -5.94
N LEU A 256 -4.05 -19.06 -6.18
CA LEU A 256 -5.31 -19.60 -6.70
C LEU A 256 -6.01 -20.62 -5.79
N LEU A 257 -5.53 -20.81 -4.56
CA LEU A 257 -6.22 -21.56 -3.53
C LEU A 257 -6.90 -20.60 -2.56
N GLN A 258 -8.13 -20.95 -2.18
CA GLN A 258 -8.91 -20.24 -1.16
C GLN A 258 -9.01 -21.15 0.06
N ASP A 259 -8.45 -20.71 1.19
CA ASP A 259 -8.41 -21.50 2.42
C ASP A 259 -9.74 -21.39 3.18
N GLY A 260 -10.43 -20.27 3.00
CA GLY A 260 -11.76 -20.03 3.54
C GLY A 260 -11.76 -19.49 4.96
N PRO A 261 -12.91 -18.98 5.42
CA PRO A 261 -12.99 -18.12 6.60
C PRO A 261 -12.57 -18.80 7.91
N ASN A 262 -12.97 -20.06 8.11
CA ASN A 262 -12.64 -20.79 9.34
C ASN A 262 -11.14 -21.06 9.43
N ARG A 263 -10.51 -21.40 8.31
CA ARG A 263 -9.07 -21.68 8.26
C ARG A 263 -8.24 -20.43 8.54
N ARG A 264 -8.62 -19.27 8.03
CA ARG A 264 -7.98 -17.98 8.36
C ARG A 264 -8.00 -17.71 9.88
N ILE A 265 -9.12 -18.00 10.54
CA ILE A 265 -9.24 -17.88 12.00
C ILE A 265 -8.35 -18.87 12.73
N ASP A 266 -8.33 -20.14 12.32
CA ASP A 266 -7.52 -21.17 12.96
C ASP A 266 -6.02 -20.90 12.81
N GLU A 267 -5.58 -20.47 11.63
CA GLU A 267 -4.21 -20.03 11.34
C GLU A 267 -3.80 -18.86 12.24
N PHE A 268 -4.66 -17.86 12.39
CA PHE A 268 -4.40 -16.72 13.26
C PHE A 268 -4.36 -17.13 14.74
N ARG A 269 -5.32 -17.95 15.20
CA ARG A 269 -5.38 -18.45 16.59
C ARG A 269 -4.18 -19.33 16.93
N THR A 270 -3.66 -20.10 15.98
CA THR A 270 -2.45 -20.91 16.16
C THR A 270 -1.25 -20.05 16.57
N ILE A 271 -1.15 -18.82 16.07
CA ILE A 271 -0.04 -17.92 16.34
C ILE A 271 -0.31 -16.99 17.53
N PHE A 272 -1.52 -16.41 17.59
CA PHE A 272 -1.84 -15.36 18.55
C PHE A 272 -2.58 -15.84 19.80
N GLY A 273 -3.24 -17.00 19.74
CA GLY A 273 -4.01 -17.58 20.83
C GLY A 273 -5.46 -17.10 20.86
N ASP A 274 -5.98 -16.87 22.07
CA ASP A 274 -7.36 -16.45 22.29
C ASP A 274 -7.64 -15.05 21.72
N LEU A 275 -8.58 -14.97 20.77
CA LEU A 275 -8.92 -13.71 20.10
C LEU A 275 -9.54 -12.67 21.03
N ARG A 276 -10.32 -13.07 22.04
CA ARG A 276 -10.95 -12.11 22.95
C ARG A 276 -9.92 -11.47 23.87
N GLN A 277 -8.96 -12.26 24.35
CA GLN A 277 -7.83 -11.76 25.13
C GLN A 277 -6.96 -10.81 24.31
N LEU A 278 -6.64 -11.19 23.07
CA LEU A 278 -5.88 -10.34 22.15
C LEU A 278 -6.63 -9.04 21.85
N ASP A 279 -7.95 -9.10 21.60
CA ASP A 279 -8.75 -7.92 21.33
C ASP A 279 -8.77 -6.95 22.51
N ALA A 280 -8.94 -7.45 23.74
CA ALA A 280 -8.88 -6.62 24.94
C ALA A 280 -7.49 -6.00 25.15
N GLU A 281 -6.41 -6.69 24.81
CA GLU A 281 -5.05 -6.14 24.81
C GLU A 281 -4.86 -5.06 23.74
N PHE A 282 -5.28 -5.35 22.51
CA PHE A 282 -5.25 -4.46 21.36
C PHE A 282 -5.96 -3.13 21.65
N LEU A 283 -7.19 -3.19 22.14
CA LEU A 283 -7.99 -2.00 22.45
C LEU A 283 -7.35 -1.17 23.57
N ARG A 284 -6.80 -1.81 24.61
CA ARG A 284 -6.08 -1.11 25.69
C ARG A 284 -4.81 -0.43 25.20
N TYR A 285 -4.12 -1.01 24.21
CA TYR A 285 -2.90 -0.43 23.66
C TYR A 285 -3.17 0.80 22.81
N ILE A 286 -4.14 0.73 21.89
CA ILE A 286 -4.44 1.82 20.94
C ILE A 286 -5.23 2.98 21.58
N SER A 287 -5.93 2.72 22.68
CA SER A 287 -6.68 3.75 23.41
C SER A 287 -5.79 4.63 24.31
N ARG A 288 -4.52 4.27 24.50
CA ARG A 288 -3.51 5.10 25.18
C ARG A 288 -2.98 6.19 24.23
#